data_AF-A0A8J4V7P9-F1
#
_entry.id   AF-A0A8J4V7P9-F1
#
_cell.length_a   1.000
_cell.length_b   1.000
_cell.length_c   1.000
_cell.angle_alpha   90.00
_cell.angle_beta   90.00
_cell.angle_gamma   90.00
#
_symmetry.space_group_name_H-M   'P 1'
#
loop_
_entity.id
_entity.type
_entity.pdbx_description
1 polymer ?
#
loop_
_entity_poly.entity_id
_entity_poly.type
_entity_poly.pdbx_seq_one_letter_code
_entity_poly.pdbx_strand_id
1 'polypeptide(L)'
;MRGAPPPPPPPPPSARGTPPPPPPPPPSVPGAPPPPPPPPMRGVPPPPPPPMRGAPPPPPPPSIRGAPPPPPPPIGRGAPPPPPPLHGAPPPPPPLGVRAPGPPAPPRPPGGAPPPPPPFGAKGPNTGADARGLPSGRGRGLSRPFGMGATATAPRRSSLKPLHWSKVTRALQGSLWDELQRYGETQIAPGFDVSELESLFSATVPKPADAGGKSGARRKSVGSKTEKVHLIDLRRANNTEIMLTKVKMPLSDMMAAVLALDESVLDVDQVENLIKFCPTKEEMELLKGYTGDMENLGKCEQYFLELMKVPRVESKLRVFSFKIQFSSQISEFKKSLNTVNSACEEVRKSTKLKEIMKLILFIGNTLNQGTARGSAIGFKLDSLLKLTDTRASNSKMTLMHYLCKLLATNSAELLDFHLEFVSLEAATKIQLKSLAEEMQAIIKGLEKVKQELTASENDGPVSEVFRKTLKEFISVAETEVASVTNLYSVVGRNADALALYFGEDPARCPFEQVTATLLNFVRLFRKAHEENCKQVELEKKKADKEAEMDKAKGINLTRRAAR
;
A
#
# COMPACT_ATOMS: atom_id res chain seq x y z
N MET A 1 15.31 -47.45 58.72
CA MET A 1 14.99 -47.05 57.32
C MET A 1 15.09 -45.52 57.26
N ARG A 2 16.30 -44.96 57.12
CA ARG A 2 16.91 -44.40 55.88
C ARG A 2 15.93 -43.65 54.98
N GLY A 3 15.83 -42.33 55.19
CA GLY A 3 15.14 -41.38 54.32
C GLY A 3 15.91 -41.13 53.03
N ALA A 4 15.17 -40.85 51.96
CA ALA A 4 15.69 -40.59 50.63
C ALA A 4 16.46 -39.25 50.55
N PRO A 5 17.55 -39.16 49.78
CA PRO A 5 18.32 -37.93 49.63
C PRO A 5 17.64 -36.95 48.65
N PRO A 6 17.89 -35.63 48.78
CA PRO A 6 17.34 -34.62 47.88
C PRO A 6 18.00 -34.69 46.48
N PRO A 7 17.30 -34.21 45.43
CA PRO A 7 17.80 -34.26 44.05
C PRO A 7 18.99 -33.30 43.82
N PRO A 8 19.88 -33.62 42.86
CA PRO A 8 21.06 -32.83 42.58
C PRO A 8 20.72 -31.49 41.88
N PRO A 9 21.59 -30.47 42.02
CA PRO A 9 21.41 -29.17 41.37
C PRO A 9 21.63 -29.25 39.85
N PRO A 10 21.04 -28.33 39.06
CA PRO A 10 21.17 -28.31 37.60
C PRO A 10 22.59 -27.91 37.15
N PRO A 11 23.04 -28.37 35.97
CA PRO A 11 24.38 -28.10 35.46
C PRO A 11 24.55 -26.63 35.03
N PRO A 12 25.79 -26.09 35.07
CA PRO A 12 26.08 -24.73 34.65
C PRO A 12 25.91 -24.54 33.12
N PRO A 13 25.65 -23.31 32.64
CA PRO A 13 25.39 -23.05 31.24
C PRO A 13 26.65 -23.27 30.39
N SER A 14 26.54 -24.11 29.37
CA SER A 14 27.58 -24.36 28.38
C SER A 14 27.98 -23.06 27.67
N ALA A 15 29.26 -22.72 27.77
CA ALA A 15 29.89 -21.67 26.99
C ALA A 15 29.68 -21.94 25.49
N ARG A 16 29.09 -20.97 24.79
CA ARG A 16 28.98 -20.94 23.33
C ARG A 16 30.39 -20.99 22.73
N GLY A 17 30.71 -22.10 22.07
CA GLY A 17 31.86 -22.17 21.18
C GLY A 17 31.73 -21.16 20.05
N THR A 18 32.75 -20.33 19.88
CA THR A 18 32.96 -19.49 18.71
C THR A 18 33.14 -20.38 17.47
N PRO A 19 32.59 -20.02 16.29
CA PRO A 19 32.82 -20.78 15.06
C PRO A 19 34.30 -20.70 14.65
N PRO A 20 34.86 -21.75 14.03
CA PRO A 20 36.24 -21.72 13.55
C PRO A 20 36.41 -20.69 12.42
N PRO A 21 37.59 -20.07 12.28
CA PRO A 21 37.87 -19.13 11.21
C PRO A 21 37.87 -19.82 9.83
N PRO A 22 37.53 -19.10 8.75
CA PRO A 22 37.55 -19.63 7.39
C PRO A 22 38.97 -20.02 6.94
N PRO A 23 39.11 -20.98 6.02
CA PRO A 23 40.41 -21.42 5.51
C PRO A 23 41.13 -20.28 4.76
N PRO A 24 42.49 -20.27 4.77
CA PRO A 24 43.27 -19.27 4.07
C PRO A 24 43.11 -19.38 2.55
N PRO A 25 43.18 -18.25 1.82
CA PRO A 25 43.09 -18.26 0.36
C PRO A 25 44.32 -18.97 -0.27
N PRO A 26 44.18 -19.54 -1.49
CA PRO A 26 45.27 -20.21 -2.17
C PRO A 26 46.42 -19.24 -2.52
N PRO A 27 47.67 -19.74 -2.61
CA PRO A 27 48.84 -18.90 -2.88
C PRO A 27 48.75 -18.23 -4.25
N SER A 28 49.01 -16.93 -4.28
CA SER A 28 48.93 -16.09 -5.47
C SER A 28 50.06 -16.42 -6.46
N VAL A 29 49.68 -16.81 -7.67
CA VAL A 29 50.61 -16.93 -8.80
C VAL A 29 50.97 -15.52 -9.29
N PRO A 30 52.25 -15.13 -9.42
CA PRO A 30 52.61 -13.82 -9.94
C PRO A 30 52.49 -13.80 -11.46
N GLY A 31 51.72 -12.86 -12.04
CA GLY A 31 51.92 -12.45 -13.44
C GLY A 31 50.72 -12.41 -14.39
N ALA A 32 49.54 -11.95 -13.95
CA ALA A 32 48.48 -11.53 -14.89
C ALA A 32 48.19 -10.03 -14.73
N PRO A 33 48.12 -9.25 -15.84
CA PRO A 33 47.82 -7.82 -15.77
C PRO A 33 46.36 -7.59 -15.33
N PRO A 34 46.06 -6.48 -14.62
CA PRO A 34 44.72 -6.20 -14.14
C PRO A 34 43.74 -5.94 -15.30
N PRO A 35 42.45 -6.29 -15.14
CA PRO A 35 41.42 -5.98 -16.13
C PRO A 35 41.21 -4.46 -16.27
N PRO A 36 40.83 -3.97 -17.45
CA PRO A 36 40.65 -2.54 -17.70
C PRO A 36 39.48 -1.96 -16.88
N PRO A 37 39.54 -0.67 -16.50
CA PRO A 37 38.49 -0.01 -15.74
C PRO A 37 37.19 0.11 -16.57
N PRO A 38 36.01 0.07 -15.92
CA PRO A 38 34.73 0.24 -16.60
C PRO A 38 34.60 1.66 -17.20
N PRO A 39 33.90 1.82 -18.33
CA PRO A 39 33.74 3.11 -18.99
C PRO A 39 32.95 4.09 -18.10
N PRO A 40 33.25 5.41 -18.19
CA PRO A 40 32.56 6.42 -17.40
C PRO A 40 31.08 6.50 -17.81
N MET A 41 30.18 6.43 -16.82
CA MET A 41 28.75 6.65 -17.02
C MET A 41 28.53 8.09 -17.52
N ARG A 42 28.27 8.23 -18.83
CA ARG A 42 27.65 9.44 -19.36
C ARG A 42 26.19 9.45 -18.92
N GLY A 43 25.79 10.55 -18.28
CA GLY A 43 24.42 10.78 -17.84
C GLY A 43 23.41 10.53 -18.95
N VAL A 44 22.36 9.77 -18.60
CA VAL A 44 21.19 9.55 -19.44
C VAL A 44 20.48 10.90 -19.60
N PRO A 45 20.18 11.36 -20.82
CA PRO A 45 19.34 12.54 -21.01
C PRO A 45 17.92 12.25 -20.49
N PRO A 46 17.20 13.23 -19.96
CA PRO A 46 15.84 13.01 -19.48
C PRO A 46 14.93 12.51 -20.61
N PRO A 47 13.94 11.64 -20.32
CA PRO A 47 13.04 11.12 -21.34
C PRO A 47 12.19 12.26 -21.95
N PRO A 48 11.81 12.15 -23.23
CA PRO A 48 10.92 13.12 -23.87
C PRO A 48 9.54 13.13 -23.18
N PRO A 49 8.82 14.27 -23.18
CA PRO A 49 7.50 14.36 -22.58
C PRO A 49 6.51 13.43 -23.30
N PRO A 50 5.50 12.89 -22.60
CA PRO A 50 4.53 12.00 -23.21
C PRO A 50 3.68 12.75 -24.24
N PRO A 51 3.23 12.09 -25.33
CA PRO A 51 2.33 12.71 -26.28
C PRO A 51 1.02 13.05 -25.57
N MET A 52 0.56 14.30 -25.71
CA MET A 52 -0.76 14.72 -25.26
C MET A 52 -1.82 13.85 -25.94
N ARG A 53 -2.41 12.93 -25.17
CA ARG A 53 -3.66 12.27 -25.57
C ARG A 53 -4.75 13.33 -25.51
N GLY A 54 -5.22 13.74 -26.69
CA GLY A 54 -6.46 14.48 -26.82
C GLY A 54 -7.60 13.74 -26.10
N ALA A 55 -8.48 14.52 -25.47
CA ALA A 55 -9.66 14.01 -24.80
C ALA A 55 -10.50 13.13 -25.75
N PRO A 56 -11.12 12.04 -25.25
CA PRO A 56 -12.04 11.25 -26.06
C PRO A 56 -13.27 12.10 -26.46
N PRO A 57 -13.80 11.94 -27.68
CA PRO A 57 -15.03 12.63 -28.07
C PRO A 57 -16.23 12.15 -27.24
N PRO A 58 -17.24 13.01 -27.00
CA PRO A 58 -18.43 12.63 -26.25
C PRO A 58 -19.25 11.55 -26.97
N PRO A 59 -20.00 10.72 -26.22
CA PRO A 59 -20.81 9.65 -26.81
C PRO A 59 -21.97 10.20 -27.67
N PRO A 60 -22.37 9.49 -28.73
CA PRO A 60 -23.48 9.91 -29.58
C PRO A 60 -24.84 9.76 -28.86
N PRO A 61 -25.85 10.59 -29.20
CA PRO A 61 -27.18 10.52 -28.61
C PRO A 61 -27.94 9.24 -29.03
N PRO A 62 -28.95 8.78 -28.27
CA PRO A 62 -29.65 7.53 -28.53
C PRO A 62 -30.50 7.62 -29.80
N SER A 63 -30.27 6.74 -30.77
CA SER A 63 -31.09 6.69 -31.99
C SER A 63 -32.42 5.97 -31.76
N ILE A 64 -33.49 6.71 -32.05
CA ILE A 64 -34.87 6.23 -32.19
C ILE A 64 -34.95 5.25 -33.38
N ARG A 65 -35.71 4.15 -33.18
CA ARG A 65 -36.00 3.12 -34.20
C ARG A 65 -36.70 3.71 -35.42
N GLY A 66 -36.26 3.28 -36.61
CA GLY A 66 -37.15 3.13 -37.78
C GLY A 66 -36.74 3.87 -39.06
N ALA A 67 -35.75 3.33 -39.80
CA ALA A 67 -35.66 3.47 -41.27
C ALA A 67 -34.66 2.42 -41.83
N PRO A 68 -34.92 1.81 -43.00
CA PRO A 68 -34.04 0.80 -43.61
C PRO A 68 -32.81 1.43 -44.31
N PRO A 69 -31.68 0.70 -44.41
CA PRO A 69 -30.46 1.19 -45.05
C PRO A 69 -30.54 1.20 -46.60
N PRO A 70 -29.82 2.11 -47.29
CA PRO A 70 -29.78 2.17 -48.75
C PRO A 70 -28.93 1.04 -49.39
N PRO A 71 -29.15 0.71 -50.67
CA PRO A 71 -28.50 -0.42 -51.35
C PRO A 71 -27.03 -0.17 -51.74
N PRO A 72 -26.22 -1.24 -51.93
CA PRO A 72 -24.80 -1.14 -52.27
C PRO A 72 -24.54 -0.79 -53.75
N PRO A 73 -23.41 -0.14 -54.09
CA PRO A 73 -23.05 0.21 -55.46
C PRO A 73 -22.50 -0.99 -56.27
N PRO A 74 -22.58 -0.96 -57.61
CA PRO A 74 -22.29 -2.12 -58.45
C PRO A 74 -20.80 -2.35 -58.72
N ILE A 75 -20.47 -3.64 -58.88
CA ILE A 75 -19.16 -4.20 -59.21
C ILE A 75 -18.76 -3.82 -60.64
N GLY A 76 -17.65 -3.10 -60.79
CA GLY A 76 -17.05 -2.70 -62.06
C GLY A 76 -15.58 -3.14 -62.17
N ARG A 77 -15.26 -3.77 -63.28
CA ARG A 77 -14.02 -4.48 -63.66
C ARG A 77 -12.73 -3.61 -63.62
N GLY A 78 -11.67 -4.20 -63.05
CA GLY A 78 -10.31 -4.33 -63.61
C GLY A 78 -9.47 -3.10 -63.96
N ALA A 79 -8.37 -2.91 -63.22
CA ALA A 79 -7.17 -2.19 -63.68
C ALA A 79 -5.91 -3.06 -63.41
N PRO A 80 -4.86 -3.01 -64.27
CA PRO A 80 -3.77 -4.00 -64.31
C PRO A 80 -2.70 -3.80 -63.21
N PRO A 81 -1.86 -4.83 -62.94
CA PRO A 81 -0.87 -4.80 -61.86
C PRO A 81 0.39 -3.98 -62.22
N PRO A 82 1.13 -3.47 -61.20
CA PRO A 82 2.41 -2.79 -61.38
C PRO A 82 3.56 -3.77 -61.73
N PRO A 83 4.63 -3.31 -62.42
CA PRO A 83 5.71 -4.15 -62.95
C PRO A 83 6.70 -4.65 -61.87
N PRO A 84 7.48 -5.72 -62.16
CA PRO A 84 8.44 -6.32 -61.24
C PRO A 84 9.72 -5.47 -61.05
N PRO A 85 10.46 -5.61 -59.93
CA PRO A 85 11.68 -4.85 -59.68
C PRO A 85 12.85 -5.38 -60.52
N LEU A 86 13.48 -4.48 -61.29
CA LEU A 86 14.69 -4.75 -62.05
C LEU A 86 15.90 -4.88 -61.09
N HIS A 87 16.68 -5.96 -61.27
CA HIS A 87 18.00 -6.11 -60.69
C HIS A 87 18.99 -5.11 -61.32
N GLY A 88 19.85 -4.50 -60.49
CA GLY A 88 21.17 -3.99 -60.91
C GLY A 88 21.33 -2.47 -60.94
N ALA A 89 21.73 -1.88 -59.81
CA ALA A 89 22.44 -0.60 -59.78
C ALA A 89 23.65 -0.72 -58.82
N PRO A 90 24.86 -0.25 -59.21
CA PRO A 90 26.05 -0.34 -58.38
C PRO A 90 26.04 0.72 -57.25
N PRO A 91 26.73 0.47 -56.12
CA PRO A 91 26.74 1.39 -54.97
C PRO A 91 27.63 2.63 -55.22
N PRO A 92 27.29 3.80 -54.64
CA PRO A 92 28.09 5.01 -54.73
C PRO A 92 29.36 4.98 -53.85
N PRO A 93 30.41 5.75 -54.19
CA PRO A 93 31.72 5.73 -53.54
C PRO A 93 31.75 6.40 -52.15
N PRO A 94 32.75 6.06 -51.30
CA PRO A 94 32.84 6.53 -49.91
C PRO A 94 33.34 7.98 -49.79
N PRO A 95 32.88 8.77 -48.80
CA PRO A 95 33.42 10.11 -48.56
C PRO A 95 34.83 10.05 -47.94
N LEU A 96 35.70 10.88 -48.50
CA LEU A 96 37.07 11.13 -48.09
C LEU A 96 37.14 11.84 -46.72
N GLY A 97 37.98 11.28 -45.84
CA GLY A 97 38.91 11.97 -44.94
C GLY A 97 38.41 13.19 -44.17
N VAL A 98 37.99 12.97 -42.92
CA VAL A 98 38.11 13.98 -41.86
C VAL A 98 39.06 13.45 -40.78
N ARG A 99 40.09 14.24 -40.53
CA ARG A 99 41.19 14.08 -39.56
C ARG A 99 40.80 13.39 -38.25
N ALA A 100 41.65 12.44 -37.86
CA ALA A 100 41.73 11.88 -36.51
C ALA A 100 41.99 12.98 -35.46
N PRO A 101 41.32 12.99 -34.30
CA PRO A 101 41.79 13.70 -33.12
C PRO A 101 43.01 12.98 -32.56
N GLY A 102 44.10 13.72 -32.36
CA GLY A 102 45.35 13.20 -31.79
C GLY A 102 45.19 12.66 -30.35
N PRO A 103 46.17 11.87 -29.87
CA PRO A 103 46.13 11.28 -28.54
C PRO A 103 46.22 12.34 -27.43
N PRO A 104 45.59 12.11 -26.26
CA PRO A 104 45.68 13.01 -25.13
C PRO A 104 47.09 13.00 -24.52
N ALA A 105 47.51 14.13 -23.97
CA ALA A 105 48.80 14.33 -23.31
C ALA A 105 48.96 13.42 -22.06
N PRO A 106 50.21 13.06 -21.68
CA PRO A 106 50.48 12.18 -20.54
C PRO A 106 50.19 12.84 -19.18
N PRO A 107 49.88 12.06 -18.14
CA PRO A 107 49.60 12.57 -16.80
C PRO A 107 50.89 13.04 -16.09
N ARG A 108 50.81 14.15 -15.36
CA ARG A 108 51.88 14.61 -14.44
C ARG A 108 51.79 13.87 -13.08
N PRO A 109 52.93 13.65 -12.38
CA PRO A 109 52.97 12.98 -11.09
C PRO A 109 52.54 13.88 -9.90
N PRO A 110 52.22 13.27 -8.73
CA PRO A 110 51.50 13.93 -7.64
C PRO A 110 52.45 14.67 -6.67
N GLY A 111 52.02 15.82 -6.15
CA GLY A 111 52.70 16.45 -5.01
C GLY A 111 52.38 17.93 -4.82
N GLY A 112 51.68 18.27 -3.73
CA GLY A 112 51.46 19.65 -3.29
C GLY A 112 50.23 19.83 -2.39
N ALA A 113 50.26 19.30 -1.17
CA ALA A 113 49.36 19.69 -0.07
C ALA A 113 49.95 20.89 0.69
N PRO A 114 49.13 21.77 1.31
CA PRO A 114 48.96 21.71 2.78
C PRO A 114 47.59 22.27 3.27
N PRO A 115 47.33 22.48 4.58
CA PRO A 115 47.22 21.50 5.66
C PRO A 115 45.88 21.63 6.45
N PRO A 116 45.57 20.70 7.39
CA PRO A 116 44.38 20.76 8.25
C PRO A 116 44.68 21.39 9.63
N PRO A 117 43.68 21.88 10.36
CA PRO A 117 43.77 22.01 11.82
C PRO A 117 42.94 20.93 12.54
N PRO A 118 43.49 20.26 13.57
CA PRO A 118 42.75 19.36 14.47
C PRO A 118 42.85 19.89 15.94
N PRO A 119 42.57 19.13 17.03
CA PRO A 119 41.45 19.41 17.96
C PRO A 119 41.85 19.48 19.46
N PHE A 120 41.06 20.12 20.34
CA PHE A 120 41.13 19.90 21.81
C PHE A 120 39.76 20.27 22.42
N GLY A 121 39.15 19.53 23.35
CA GLY A 121 39.70 18.62 24.36
C GLY A 121 39.42 19.20 25.74
N ALA A 122 38.50 18.56 26.49
CA ALA A 122 38.13 18.91 27.85
C ALA A 122 39.34 18.87 28.82
N LYS A 123 39.33 19.76 29.81
CA LYS A 123 40.03 19.57 31.10
C LYS A 123 39.11 19.93 32.25
N GLY A 124 39.02 18.99 33.19
CA GLY A 124 38.32 19.10 34.47
C GLY A 124 39.18 19.72 35.59
N PRO A 125 38.92 19.36 36.87
CA PRO A 125 38.99 20.24 38.04
C PRO A 125 40.29 20.16 38.86
N ASN A 126 40.51 21.15 39.75
CA ASN A 126 41.04 20.96 41.13
C ASN A 126 41.05 22.29 41.94
N THR A 127 40.36 22.33 43.09
CA THR A 127 40.85 22.44 44.49
C THR A 127 41.58 23.75 44.84
N GLY A 128 41.00 24.65 45.64
CA GLY A 128 40.93 24.69 47.13
C GLY A 128 41.18 26.16 47.54
N ALA A 129 40.76 26.75 48.66
CA ALA A 129 40.23 26.33 49.96
C ALA A 129 39.43 27.52 50.55
N ASP A 130 38.35 27.28 51.31
CA ASP A 130 38.14 27.69 52.72
C ASP A 130 36.92 28.65 52.76
N ALA A 131 35.95 28.68 53.68
CA ALA A 131 35.60 27.90 54.85
C ALA A 131 34.11 28.16 55.18
N ARG A 132 33.45 27.14 55.77
CA ARG A 132 32.37 27.14 56.79
C ARG A 132 31.32 28.28 56.84
N GLY A 133 30.04 27.88 56.82
CA GLY A 133 29.03 28.37 57.79
C GLY A 133 27.73 28.95 57.22
N LEU A 134 26.62 28.21 57.37
CA LEU A 134 25.31 28.80 57.71
C LEU A 134 25.38 29.32 59.17
N PRO A 135 24.59 30.31 59.65
CA PRO A 135 23.13 30.33 59.50
C PRO A 135 22.42 31.71 59.45
N SER A 136 21.10 31.67 59.26
CA SER A 136 20.04 32.52 59.85
C SER A 136 20.15 34.05 59.87
N GLY A 137 19.18 34.68 59.18
CA GLY A 137 18.19 35.55 59.84
C GLY A 137 18.37 37.07 59.81
N ARG A 138 17.25 37.78 59.53
CA ARG A 138 16.88 39.15 59.98
C ARG A 138 17.79 40.28 59.44
N GLY A 139 17.35 41.34 58.76
CA GLY A 139 16.06 41.97 58.56
C GLY A 139 16.26 43.49 58.49
N ARG A 140 15.29 44.19 57.88
CA ARG A 140 14.87 45.59 58.16
C ARG A 140 15.54 46.75 57.39
N GLY A 141 14.68 47.59 56.79
CA GLY A 141 14.95 49.00 56.41
C GLY A 141 14.35 49.42 55.06
N LEU A 142 13.03 49.33 54.84
CA LEU A 142 12.07 50.45 54.90
C LEU A 142 12.58 51.81 54.37
N SER A 143 12.06 52.25 53.23
CA SER A 143 11.36 53.54 53.09
C SER A 143 10.55 53.59 51.80
N ARG A 144 9.26 53.87 51.96
CA ARG A 144 8.23 54.15 50.94
C ARG A 144 7.87 55.64 51.08
N PRO A 145 7.41 56.30 50.02
CA PRO A 145 6.24 57.16 50.20
C PRO A 145 5.03 56.67 49.40
N PHE A 146 3.88 56.80 50.05
CA PHE A 146 2.52 56.51 49.58
C PHE A 146 1.94 57.69 48.78
N GLY A 147 0.96 57.41 47.91
CA GLY A 147 0.03 58.38 47.32
C GLY A 147 -0.35 58.03 45.87
N MET A 148 -1.15 56.98 45.60
CA MET A 148 -2.63 56.96 45.53
C MET A 148 -3.15 57.22 44.10
N GLY A 149 -3.75 56.19 43.48
CA GLY A 149 -4.44 56.31 42.18
C GLY A 149 -4.69 54.98 41.46
N ALA A 150 -5.76 54.29 41.86
CA ALA A 150 -6.61 53.34 41.11
C ALA A 150 -6.03 52.47 39.96
N THR A 151 -6.08 51.15 40.19
CA THR A 151 -6.51 50.07 39.27
C THR A 151 -6.63 50.37 37.78
N ALA A 152 -5.80 49.70 36.96
CA ALA A 152 -6.17 49.33 35.60
C ALA A 152 -5.85 47.84 35.39
N THR A 153 -6.86 47.01 35.65
CA THR A 153 -6.99 45.69 35.05
C THR A 153 -6.80 45.80 33.54
N ALA A 154 -5.81 45.10 32.99
CA ALA A 154 -5.64 44.99 31.55
C ALA A 154 -6.95 44.48 30.93
N PRO A 155 -7.50 45.15 29.91
CA PRO A 155 -8.78 44.74 29.34
C PRO A 155 -8.59 43.42 28.58
N ARG A 156 -9.32 42.38 28.98
CA ARG A 156 -9.54 41.20 28.13
C ARG A 156 -10.24 41.69 26.86
N ARG A 157 -9.59 41.63 25.70
CA ARG A 157 -10.22 41.93 24.40
C ARG A 157 -9.78 40.93 23.36
N SER A 158 -10.64 39.95 23.12
CA SER A 158 -11.16 39.67 21.78
C SER A 158 -12.24 38.59 21.94
N SER A 159 -13.51 39.01 21.95
CA SER A 159 -14.65 38.11 21.80
C SER A 159 -14.76 37.70 20.34
N LEU A 160 -13.68 37.25 19.70
CA LEU A 160 -13.69 36.84 18.30
C LEU A 160 -13.93 35.35 18.20
N LYS A 161 -14.65 34.92 17.17
CA LYS A 161 -14.78 33.49 16.86
C LYS A 161 -13.40 32.91 16.54
N PRO A 162 -12.95 31.85 17.24
CA PRO A 162 -11.61 31.31 17.04
C PRO A 162 -11.47 30.66 15.66
N LEU A 163 -10.33 30.86 15.02
CA LEU A 163 -9.93 30.13 13.81
C LEU A 163 -9.26 28.81 14.19
N HIS A 164 -9.88 27.69 13.84
CA HIS A 164 -9.40 26.33 14.17
C HIS A 164 -8.33 25.81 13.22
N TRP A 165 -7.21 26.51 13.10
CA TRP A 165 -6.05 26.04 12.33
C TRP A 165 -5.13 25.10 13.13
N SER A 166 -4.42 24.21 12.43
CA SER A 166 -3.32 23.45 13.04
C SER A 166 -2.06 24.33 13.04
N LYS A 167 -1.61 24.75 14.23
CA LYS A 167 -0.47 25.65 14.39
C LYS A 167 0.85 24.98 14.00
N VAL A 168 1.65 25.65 13.18
CA VAL A 168 3.08 25.31 12.98
C VAL A 168 3.88 25.91 14.12
N THR A 169 4.48 25.06 14.96
CA THR A 169 5.22 25.49 16.17
C THR A 169 6.66 25.90 15.88
N ARG A 170 7.24 25.44 14.78
CA ARG A 170 8.58 25.80 14.30
C ARG A 170 8.62 25.82 12.78
N ALA A 171 9.11 26.89 12.19
CA ALA A 171 9.37 26.95 10.76
C ALA A 171 10.52 26.00 10.40
N LEU A 172 10.31 25.14 9.40
CA LEU A 172 11.37 24.28 8.86
C LEU A 172 12.26 25.09 7.93
N GLN A 173 13.57 24.84 7.96
CA GLN A 173 14.53 25.57 7.12
C GLN A 173 14.21 25.34 5.64
N GLY A 174 14.07 26.44 4.87
CA GLY A 174 13.64 26.40 3.46
C GLY A 174 12.13 26.29 3.25
N SER A 175 11.33 26.32 4.32
CA SER A 175 9.87 26.44 4.19
C SER A 175 9.44 27.88 3.95
N LEU A 176 8.25 28.07 3.36
CA LEU A 176 7.61 29.38 3.22
C LEU A 176 7.58 30.16 4.54
N TRP A 177 7.36 29.47 5.67
CA TRP A 177 7.34 30.10 7.00
C TRP A 177 8.72 30.56 7.49
N ASP A 178 9.81 29.89 7.09
CA ASP A 178 11.20 30.29 7.37
C ASP A 178 11.61 31.44 6.45
N GLU A 179 11.17 31.41 5.19
CA GLU A 179 11.38 32.49 4.22
C GLU A 179 10.70 33.80 4.68
N LEU A 180 9.42 33.75 5.05
CA LEU A 180 8.67 34.91 5.55
C LEU A 180 9.27 35.52 6.84
N GLN A 181 9.89 34.71 7.69
CA GLN A 181 10.55 35.21 8.91
C GLN A 181 11.90 35.89 8.62
N ARG A 182 12.60 35.51 7.54
CA ARG A 182 13.90 36.09 7.15
C ARG A 182 13.79 37.48 6.54
N TYR A 183 12.69 37.76 5.86
CA TYR A 183 12.47 39.05 5.19
C TYR A 183 11.98 40.16 6.14
N GLY A 184 11.88 39.91 7.44
CA GLY A 184 11.88 40.95 8.48
C GLY A 184 10.70 41.92 8.50
N GLU A 185 9.67 41.72 7.69
CA GLU A 185 8.56 42.66 7.61
C GLU A 185 7.23 41.97 7.94
N THR A 186 6.69 42.29 9.12
CA THR A 186 5.32 41.99 9.49
C THR A 186 4.42 42.84 8.61
N GLN A 187 4.17 42.38 7.38
CA GLN A 187 3.20 42.96 6.46
C GLN A 187 1.80 42.71 7.04
N ILE A 188 1.40 43.51 8.04
CA ILE A 188 -0.01 43.82 8.23
C ILE A 188 -0.38 44.53 6.93
N ALA A 189 -1.20 43.88 6.10
CA ALA A 189 -1.56 44.40 4.79
C ALA A 189 -1.94 45.89 4.93
N PRO A 190 -1.30 46.81 4.18
CA PRO A 190 -1.69 48.22 4.21
C PRO A 190 -3.18 48.32 3.86
N GLY A 191 -4.00 48.71 4.83
CA GLY A 191 -5.47 48.73 4.69
C GLY A 191 -6.23 47.62 5.42
N PHE A 192 -5.59 46.81 6.27
CA PHE A 192 -6.31 45.85 7.12
C PHE A 192 -7.02 46.55 8.29
N ASP A 193 -8.34 46.71 8.19
CA ASP A 193 -9.16 47.26 9.26
C ASP A 193 -9.48 46.18 10.31
N VAL A 194 -8.72 46.18 11.40
CA VAL A 194 -8.92 45.30 12.55
C VAL A 194 -10.31 45.52 13.18
N SER A 195 -10.85 46.73 13.11
CA SER A 195 -12.15 47.08 13.70
C SER A 195 -13.31 46.46 12.91
N GLU A 196 -13.19 46.39 11.59
CA GLU A 196 -14.13 45.68 10.72
C GLU A 196 -14.11 44.17 11.02
N LEU A 197 -12.91 43.59 11.17
CA LEU A 197 -12.76 42.18 11.55
C LEU A 197 -13.38 41.89 12.93
N GLU A 198 -13.10 42.74 13.93
CA GLU A 198 -13.68 42.63 15.27
C GLU A 198 -15.20 42.73 15.26
N SER A 199 -15.76 43.63 14.44
CA SER A 199 -17.20 43.78 14.25
C SER A 199 -17.83 42.53 13.63
N LEU A 200 -17.32 42.09 12.47
CA LEU A 200 -17.89 40.99 11.68
C LEU A 200 -17.75 39.62 12.34
N PHE A 201 -16.67 39.39 13.10
CA PHE A 201 -16.33 38.07 13.66
C PHE A 201 -16.47 38.01 15.18
N SER A 202 -17.14 38.98 15.80
CA SER A 202 -17.45 38.90 17.22
C SER A 202 -18.37 37.72 17.55
N ALA A 203 -18.08 37.04 18.65
CA ALA A 203 -18.95 36.11 19.33
C ALA A 203 -20.10 36.92 19.92
N THR A 204 -21.30 36.71 19.39
CA THR A 204 -22.50 37.42 19.80
C THR A 204 -22.76 37.15 21.29
N VAL A 205 -22.47 38.14 22.14
CA VAL A 205 -22.94 38.15 23.53
C VAL A 205 -24.28 38.87 23.53
N PRO A 206 -25.40 38.24 23.91
CA PRO A 206 -26.66 38.96 24.07
C PRO A 206 -26.49 40.02 25.16
N LYS A 207 -26.67 41.29 24.79
CA LYS A 207 -26.58 42.42 25.71
C LYS A 207 -27.83 42.45 26.60
N PRO A 208 -27.73 42.72 27.92
CA PRO A 208 -28.90 42.95 28.76
C PRO A 208 -29.60 44.22 28.27
N ALA A 209 -30.90 44.12 27.98
CA ALA A 209 -31.74 45.26 27.65
C ALA A 209 -32.06 46.05 28.93
N ASP A 210 -31.54 47.26 29.06
CA ASP A 210 -32.04 48.25 30.00
C ASP A 210 -32.96 49.26 29.29
N ALA A 211 -33.93 49.71 30.09
CA ALA A 211 -35.19 50.36 29.74
C ALA A 211 -35.10 51.65 28.88
N GLY A 212 -36.10 51.82 28.00
CA GLY A 212 -36.46 53.14 27.48
C GLY A 212 -37.36 53.20 26.24
N GLY A 213 -38.69 53.10 26.42
CA GLY A 213 -39.63 53.97 25.69
C GLY A 213 -40.34 53.49 24.40
N LYS A 214 -41.61 53.08 24.61
CA LYS A 214 -42.82 53.29 23.79
C LYS A 214 -43.18 52.39 22.56
N SER A 215 -44.33 51.73 22.79
CA SER A 215 -45.46 51.40 21.91
C SER A 215 -45.35 50.26 20.89
N GLY A 216 -46.31 49.33 20.98
CA GLY A 216 -46.82 48.60 19.80
C GLY A 216 -46.85 47.07 19.89
N ALA A 217 -47.81 46.54 20.64
CA ALA A 217 -48.47 45.23 20.47
C ALA A 217 -47.86 44.15 19.54
N ARG A 218 -47.38 43.04 20.13
CA ARG A 218 -47.96 41.69 19.92
C ARG A 218 -47.35 40.69 20.91
N ARG A 219 -48.16 40.17 21.83
CA ARG A 219 -47.82 39.05 22.71
C ARG A 219 -47.54 37.79 21.86
N LYS A 220 -46.29 37.32 21.87
CA LYS A 220 -45.97 35.88 21.81
C LYS A 220 -45.23 35.54 23.09
N SER A 221 -45.78 34.59 23.83
CA SER A 221 -45.24 34.04 25.05
C SER A 221 -43.81 33.53 24.85
N VAL A 222 -42.84 34.23 25.43
CA VAL A 222 -41.48 33.72 25.60
C VAL A 222 -41.51 32.77 26.78
N GLY A 223 -41.69 31.48 26.50
CA GLY A 223 -41.27 30.45 27.45
C GLY A 223 -39.77 30.62 27.68
N SER A 224 -39.37 30.72 28.95
CA SER A 224 -37.99 30.71 29.40
C SER A 224 -37.24 29.54 28.74
N LYS A 225 -36.52 29.80 27.66
CA LYS A 225 -35.44 28.92 27.21
C LYS A 225 -34.25 29.32 28.04
N THR A 226 -33.94 28.52 29.06
CA THR A 226 -32.63 28.52 29.71
C THR A 226 -31.55 28.59 28.64
N GLU A 227 -30.81 29.68 28.60
CA GLU A 227 -29.76 29.93 27.63
C GLU A 227 -28.64 28.92 27.89
N LYS A 228 -28.54 27.90 27.03
CA LYS A 228 -27.53 26.85 27.18
C LYS A 228 -26.15 27.40 26.83
N VAL A 229 -25.17 27.11 27.66
CA VAL A 229 -23.78 27.48 27.46
C VAL A 229 -23.16 26.51 26.46
N HIS A 230 -22.63 27.04 25.36
CA HIS A 230 -21.92 26.26 24.34
C HIS A 230 -20.42 26.57 24.42
N LEU A 231 -19.63 25.53 24.73
CA LEU A 231 -18.17 25.62 24.80
C LEU A 231 -17.53 25.02 23.55
N ILE A 232 -18.17 24.01 22.97
CA ILE A 232 -17.71 23.35 21.75
C ILE A 232 -18.14 24.17 20.54
N ASP A 233 -17.32 24.15 19.49
CA ASP A 233 -17.63 24.83 18.23
C ASP A 233 -19.03 24.43 17.73
N LEU A 234 -19.86 25.43 17.37
CA LEU A 234 -21.25 25.21 17.04
C LEU A 234 -21.45 24.20 15.88
N ARG A 235 -20.54 24.16 14.90
CA ARG A 235 -20.61 23.18 13.80
C ARG A 235 -20.28 21.78 14.31
N ARG A 236 -19.26 21.64 15.16
CA ARG A 236 -18.91 20.36 15.81
C ARG A 236 -20.03 19.88 16.73
N ALA A 237 -20.61 20.77 17.53
CA ALA A 237 -21.74 20.50 18.41
C ALA A 237 -22.97 20.04 17.62
N ASN A 238 -23.37 20.78 16.58
CA ASN A 238 -24.50 20.43 15.72
C ASN A 238 -24.28 19.07 15.02
N ASN A 239 -23.09 18.80 14.49
CA ASN A 239 -22.80 17.51 13.86
C ASN A 239 -22.90 16.35 14.85
N THR A 240 -22.44 16.55 16.09
CA THR A 240 -22.53 15.56 17.16
C THR A 240 -24.00 15.36 17.56
N GLU A 241 -24.77 16.42 17.75
CA GLU A 241 -26.20 16.34 18.07
C GLU A 241 -27.00 15.65 16.96
N ILE A 242 -26.71 15.92 15.68
CA ILE A 242 -27.33 15.19 14.56
C ILE A 242 -27.00 13.71 14.65
N MET A 243 -25.76 13.33 14.97
CA MET A 243 -25.43 11.93 15.17
C MET A 243 -26.21 11.32 16.34
N LEU A 244 -26.33 12.02 17.46
CA LEU A 244 -27.09 11.54 18.63
C LEU A 244 -28.56 11.25 18.31
N THR A 245 -29.16 11.97 17.35
CA THR A 245 -30.53 11.66 16.89
C THR A 245 -30.65 10.35 16.12
N LYS A 246 -29.54 9.85 15.55
CA LYS A 246 -29.49 8.58 14.82
C LYS A 246 -29.19 7.38 15.75
N VAL A 247 -28.66 7.65 16.94
CA VAL A 247 -28.39 6.63 17.94
C VAL A 247 -29.70 6.22 18.60
N LYS A 248 -30.05 4.94 18.49
CA LYS A 248 -31.27 4.38 19.08
C LYS A 248 -31.06 3.77 20.48
N MET A 249 -29.81 3.72 20.94
CA MET A 249 -29.40 3.10 22.20
C MET A 249 -28.93 4.17 23.20
N PRO A 250 -29.30 4.08 24.49
CA PRO A 250 -28.74 4.97 25.52
C PRO A 250 -27.22 4.90 25.57
N LEU A 251 -26.55 6.04 25.80
CA LEU A 251 -25.09 6.10 25.89
C LEU A 251 -24.53 5.21 27.00
N SER A 252 -25.22 5.11 28.13
CA SER A 252 -24.85 4.20 29.23
C SER A 252 -24.68 2.76 28.74
N ASP A 253 -25.61 2.30 27.91
CA ASP A 253 -25.69 0.92 27.46
C ASP A 253 -24.63 0.68 26.37
N MET A 254 -24.42 1.65 25.49
CA MET A 254 -23.30 1.63 24.53
C MET A 254 -21.95 1.56 25.26
N MET A 255 -21.74 2.38 26.29
CA MET A 255 -20.49 2.37 27.06
C MET A 255 -20.31 1.09 27.86
N ALA A 256 -21.39 0.52 28.41
CA ALA A 256 -21.35 -0.78 29.06
C ALA A 256 -20.96 -1.88 28.06
N ALA A 257 -21.51 -1.88 26.85
CA ALA A 257 -21.14 -2.82 25.79
C ALA A 257 -19.67 -2.67 25.36
N VAL A 258 -19.17 -1.44 25.24
CA VAL A 258 -17.75 -1.15 24.93
C VAL A 258 -16.84 -1.67 26.04
N LEU A 259 -17.18 -1.45 27.31
CA LEU A 259 -16.42 -1.93 28.46
C LEU A 259 -16.52 -3.45 28.62
N ALA A 260 -17.60 -4.07 28.17
CA ALA A 260 -17.74 -5.53 28.12
C ALA A 260 -17.06 -6.15 26.89
N LEU A 261 -16.67 -5.34 25.89
CA LEU A 261 -16.19 -5.78 24.57
C LEU A 261 -17.19 -6.71 23.85
N ASP A 262 -18.48 -6.41 23.99
CA ASP A 262 -19.60 -7.23 23.53
C ASP A 262 -19.97 -6.95 22.06
N GLU A 263 -19.46 -7.79 21.17
CA GLU A 263 -19.69 -7.74 19.73
C GLU A 263 -21.12 -8.15 19.29
N SER A 264 -21.95 -8.65 20.21
CA SER A 264 -23.36 -8.95 19.91
C SER A 264 -24.27 -7.73 20.02
N VAL A 265 -23.81 -6.69 20.72
CA VAL A 265 -24.59 -5.47 21.00
C VAL A 265 -24.19 -4.32 20.08
N LEU A 266 -22.89 -4.18 19.80
CA LEU A 266 -22.34 -3.13 18.94
C LEU A 266 -21.56 -3.71 17.77
N ASP A 267 -21.93 -3.29 16.57
CA ASP A 267 -21.18 -3.59 15.36
C ASP A 267 -20.02 -2.61 15.13
N VAL A 268 -19.19 -2.93 14.14
CA VAL A 268 -18.01 -2.12 13.79
C VAL A 268 -18.37 -0.70 13.36
N ASP A 269 -19.46 -0.52 12.60
CA ASP A 269 -19.86 0.79 12.09
C ASP A 269 -20.36 1.69 13.21
N GLN A 270 -21.07 1.14 14.19
CA GLN A 270 -21.48 1.82 15.41
C GLN A 270 -20.27 2.25 16.23
N VAL A 271 -19.29 1.37 16.41
CA VAL A 271 -18.04 1.70 17.13
C VAL A 271 -17.24 2.78 16.40
N GLU A 272 -17.10 2.71 15.07
CA GLU A 272 -16.41 3.74 14.29
C GLU A 272 -17.13 5.09 14.34
N ASN A 273 -18.47 5.08 14.35
CA ASN A 273 -19.25 6.28 14.60
C ASN A 273 -18.97 6.85 16.00
N LEU A 274 -18.93 6.03 17.05
CA LEU A 274 -18.58 6.48 18.40
C LEU A 274 -17.17 7.08 18.45
N ILE A 275 -16.19 6.49 17.78
CA ILE A 275 -14.81 7.02 17.66
C ILE A 275 -14.82 8.41 17.02
N LYS A 276 -15.55 8.58 15.92
CA LYS A 276 -15.66 9.86 15.19
C LYS A 276 -16.27 10.98 16.04
N PHE A 277 -17.12 10.63 16.99
CA PHE A 277 -17.78 11.58 17.89
C PHE A 277 -17.22 11.55 19.32
N CYS A 278 -16.03 11.00 19.54
CA CYS A 278 -15.30 11.21 20.79
C CYS A 278 -14.81 12.67 20.91
N PRO A 279 -14.74 13.21 22.15
CA PRO A 279 -14.15 14.51 22.39
C PRO A 279 -12.64 14.48 22.12
N THR A 280 -12.10 15.55 21.52
CA THR A 280 -10.64 15.70 21.39
C THR A 280 -9.99 16.00 22.73
N LYS A 281 -8.66 15.90 22.81
CA LYS A 281 -7.92 16.25 24.03
C LYS A 281 -8.15 17.70 24.44
N GLU A 282 -8.16 18.60 23.46
CA GLU A 282 -8.41 20.02 23.67
C GLU A 282 -9.83 20.27 24.17
N GLU A 283 -10.83 19.58 23.62
CA GLU A 283 -12.23 19.66 24.06
C GLU A 283 -12.42 19.10 25.47
N MET A 284 -11.75 18.00 25.81
CA MET A 284 -11.78 17.45 27.17
C MET A 284 -11.16 18.41 28.19
N GLU A 285 -10.04 19.06 27.86
CA GLU A 285 -9.42 20.06 28.75
C GLU A 285 -10.28 21.33 28.88
N LEU A 286 -10.93 21.76 27.80
CA LEU A 286 -11.87 22.88 27.83
C LEU A 286 -13.05 22.59 28.78
N LEU A 287 -13.61 21.38 28.70
CA LEU A 287 -14.71 20.95 29.58
C LEU A 287 -14.28 20.81 31.04
N LYS A 288 -13.08 20.30 31.32
CA LYS A 288 -12.53 20.24 32.68
C LYS A 288 -12.29 21.62 33.29
N GLY A 289 -11.89 22.59 32.46
CA GLY A 289 -11.63 23.97 32.89
C GLY A 289 -12.88 24.81 33.13
N TYR A 290 -14.07 24.31 32.80
CA TYR A 290 -15.32 25.03 33.00
C TYR A 290 -15.74 25.00 34.46
N THR A 291 -15.86 26.19 35.07
CA THR A 291 -16.23 26.38 36.48
C THR A 291 -17.70 26.75 36.69
N GLY A 292 -18.49 26.82 35.61
CA GLY A 292 -19.92 27.10 35.70
C GLY A 292 -20.72 25.83 36.00
N ASP A 293 -22.04 25.97 36.02
CA ASP A 293 -22.94 24.84 36.19
C ASP A 293 -22.95 23.95 34.93
N MET A 294 -22.56 22.67 35.11
CA MET A 294 -22.46 21.69 34.04
C MET A 294 -23.82 21.30 33.46
N GLU A 295 -24.92 21.47 34.22
CA GLU A 295 -26.27 21.17 33.74
C GLU A 295 -26.74 22.16 32.67
N ASN A 296 -26.18 23.38 32.68
CA ASN A 296 -26.50 24.42 31.71
C ASN A 296 -25.77 24.28 30.38
N LEU A 297 -24.89 23.28 30.22
CA LEU A 297 -24.17 23.05 28.98
C LEU A 297 -25.08 22.51 27.85
N GLY A 298 -24.64 22.71 26.61
CA GLY A 298 -25.26 22.13 25.41
C GLY A 298 -25.31 20.60 25.43
N LYS A 299 -26.11 19.99 24.55
CA LYS A 299 -26.27 18.52 24.54
C LYS A 299 -24.98 17.81 24.13
N CYS A 300 -24.21 18.41 23.22
CA CYS A 300 -22.90 17.89 22.81
C CYS A 300 -21.92 17.82 23.99
N GLU A 301 -21.84 18.90 24.78
CA GLU A 301 -21.01 18.99 25.97
C GLU A 301 -21.42 17.95 27.02
N GLN A 302 -22.73 17.82 27.29
CA GLN A 302 -23.25 16.80 28.20
C GLN A 302 -22.88 15.38 27.74
N TYR A 303 -22.98 15.11 26.43
CA TYR A 303 -22.56 13.84 25.85
C TYR A 303 -21.05 13.58 26.04
N PHE A 304 -20.20 14.59 25.83
CA PHE A 304 -18.75 14.47 26.05
C PHE A 304 -18.42 14.23 27.52
N LEU A 305 -19.08 14.91 28.45
CA LEU A 305 -18.90 14.69 29.89
C LEU A 305 -19.24 13.24 30.29
N GLU A 306 -20.29 12.65 29.70
CA GLU A 306 -20.61 11.23 29.92
C GLU A 306 -19.53 10.30 29.37
N LEU A 307 -19.00 10.54 28.16
CA LEU A 307 -17.89 9.76 27.60
C LEU A 307 -16.61 9.87 28.46
N MET A 308 -16.34 11.05 29.02
CA MET A 308 -15.17 11.31 29.87
C MET A 308 -15.19 10.53 31.19
N LYS A 309 -16.34 9.98 31.62
CA LYS A 309 -16.41 9.05 32.75
C LYS A 309 -15.63 7.76 32.50
N VAL A 310 -15.42 7.40 31.23
CA VAL A 310 -14.60 6.26 30.84
C VAL A 310 -13.19 6.73 30.50
N PRO A 311 -12.16 6.33 31.28
CA PRO A 311 -10.78 6.71 30.99
C PRO A 311 -10.37 6.20 29.61
N ARG A 312 -9.73 7.07 28.81
CA ARG A 312 -9.23 6.75 27.47
C ARG A 312 -10.29 6.11 26.56
N VAL A 313 -11.52 6.64 26.60
CA VAL A 313 -12.68 6.12 25.85
C VAL A 313 -12.39 5.86 24.36
N GLU A 314 -11.72 6.80 23.67
CA GLU A 314 -11.36 6.63 22.25
C GLU A 314 -10.42 5.42 22.05
N SER A 315 -9.46 5.23 22.94
CA SER A 315 -8.52 4.10 22.88
C SER A 315 -9.25 2.77 23.07
N LYS A 316 -10.14 2.68 24.06
CA LYS A 316 -10.95 1.49 24.31
C LYS A 316 -11.90 1.16 23.16
N LEU A 317 -12.49 2.17 22.54
CA LEU A 317 -13.30 1.99 21.33
C LEU A 317 -12.46 1.46 20.16
N ARG A 318 -11.24 1.97 19.96
CA ARG A 318 -10.32 1.45 18.92
C ARG A 318 -9.91 0.01 19.17
N VAL A 319 -9.66 -0.36 20.43
CA VAL A 319 -9.41 -1.75 20.85
C VAL A 319 -10.61 -2.64 20.56
N PHE A 320 -11.81 -2.16 20.86
CA PHE A 320 -13.03 -2.91 20.60
C PHE A 320 -13.28 -3.09 19.09
N SER A 321 -13.13 -2.04 18.29
CA SER A 321 -13.18 -2.11 16.82
C SER A 321 -12.20 -3.15 16.27
N PHE A 322 -10.95 -3.13 16.76
CA PHE A 322 -9.96 -4.14 16.39
C PHE A 322 -10.40 -5.56 16.77
N LYS A 323 -10.92 -5.79 17.99
CA LYS A 323 -11.43 -7.10 18.42
C LYS A 323 -12.52 -7.62 17.49
N ILE A 324 -13.52 -6.79 17.15
CA ILE A 324 -14.64 -7.16 16.27
C ILE A 324 -14.12 -7.64 14.91
N GLN A 325 -13.13 -6.95 14.36
CA GLN A 325 -12.60 -7.24 13.03
C GLN A 325 -11.50 -8.31 13.01
N PHE A 326 -10.92 -8.67 14.16
CA PHE A 326 -9.70 -9.48 14.22
C PHE A 326 -9.86 -10.85 13.55
N SER A 327 -10.96 -11.55 13.83
CA SER A 327 -11.17 -12.92 13.33
C SER A 327 -11.33 -12.95 11.80
N SER A 328 -12.08 -12.00 11.23
CA SER A 328 -12.26 -11.88 9.78
C SER A 328 -10.95 -11.48 9.10
N GLN A 329 -10.23 -10.50 9.64
CA GLN A 329 -8.92 -10.08 9.13
C GLN A 329 -7.92 -11.25 9.10
N ILE A 330 -7.79 -12.02 10.18
CA ILE A 330 -6.90 -13.19 10.23
C ILE A 330 -7.33 -14.27 9.22
N SER A 331 -8.63 -14.54 9.12
CA SER A 331 -9.16 -15.55 8.21
C SER A 331 -8.91 -15.21 6.74
N GLU A 332 -9.22 -13.96 6.35
CA GLU A 332 -8.99 -13.46 5.00
C GLU A 332 -7.49 -13.43 4.66
N PHE A 333 -6.66 -12.97 5.59
CA PHE A 333 -5.22 -12.95 5.41
C PHE A 333 -4.64 -14.36 5.24
N LYS A 334 -5.05 -15.33 6.09
CA LYS A 334 -4.68 -16.75 5.93
C LYS A 334 -5.13 -17.32 4.59
N LYS A 335 -6.33 -16.98 4.12
CA LYS A 335 -6.84 -17.43 2.81
C LYS A 335 -5.95 -16.92 1.67
N SER A 336 -5.55 -15.65 1.71
CA SER A 336 -4.64 -15.07 0.72
C SER A 336 -3.27 -15.76 0.75
N LEU A 337 -2.71 -15.98 1.93
CA LEU A 337 -1.44 -16.71 2.10
C LEU A 337 -1.50 -18.14 1.56
N ASN A 338 -2.56 -18.88 1.90
CA ASN A 338 -2.76 -20.24 1.41
C ASN A 338 -2.93 -20.28 -0.12
N THR A 339 -3.58 -19.28 -0.72
CA THR A 339 -3.71 -19.19 -2.18
C THR A 339 -2.34 -19.07 -2.86
N VAL A 340 -1.45 -18.22 -2.33
CA VAL A 340 -0.08 -18.08 -2.84
C VAL A 340 0.71 -19.39 -2.63
N ASN A 341 0.59 -20.00 -1.45
CA ASN A 341 1.27 -21.25 -1.14
C ASN A 341 0.84 -22.39 -2.07
N SER A 342 -0.47 -22.57 -2.26
CA SER A 342 -1.04 -23.58 -3.13
C SER A 342 -0.57 -23.39 -4.57
N ALA A 343 -0.58 -22.16 -5.10
CA ALA A 343 -0.06 -21.90 -6.44
C ALA A 343 1.43 -22.27 -6.59
N CYS A 344 2.25 -22.00 -5.57
CA CYS A 344 3.66 -22.43 -5.56
C CYS A 344 3.78 -23.96 -5.58
N GLU A 345 3.00 -24.65 -4.76
CA GLU A 345 3.03 -26.11 -4.64
C GLU A 345 2.53 -26.81 -5.90
N GLU A 346 1.39 -26.38 -6.44
CA GLU A 346 0.78 -26.86 -7.69
C GLU A 346 1.79 -26.81 -8.84
N VAL A 347 2.45 -25.66 -9.04
CA VAL A 347 3.44 -25.48 -10.11
C VAL A 347 4.69 -26.35 -9.90
N ARG A 348 5.22 -26.42 -8.66
CA ARG A 348 6.44 -27.20 -8.37
C ARG A 348 6.22 -28.71 -8.43
N LYS A 349 5.04 -29.17 -8.03
CA LYS A 349 4.68 -30.61 -7.97
C LYS A 349 4.23 -31.14 -9.33
N SER A 350 3.74 -30.29 -10.24
CA SER A 350 3.34 -30.70 -11.58
C SER A 350 4.46 -31.40 -12.35
N THR A 351 4.30 -32.70 -12.57
CA THR A 351 5.17 -33.48 -13.45
C THR A 351 4.86 -33.19 -14.91
N LYS A 352 3.59 -32.95 -15.23
CA LYS A 352 3.14 -32.61 -16.58
C LYS A 352 3.80 -31.34 -17.11
N LEU A 353 3.85 -30.28 -16.29
CA LEU A 353 4.57 -29.05 -16.66
C LEU A 353 6.05 -29.32 -16.94
N LYS A 354 6.71 -30.16 -16.13
CA LYS A 354 8.13 -30.48 -16.32
C LYS A 354 8.38 -31.17 -17.66
N GLU A 355 7.55 -32.14 -18.04
CA GLU A 355 7.66 -32.80 -19.34
C GLU A 355 7.39 -31.85 -20.52
N ILE A 356 6.41 -30.95 -20.38
CA ILE A 356 6.15 -29.90 -21.38
C ILE A 356 7.37 -28.96 -21.52
N MET A 357 7.97 -28.53 -20.41
CA MET A 357 9.17 -27.67 -20.43
C MET A 357 10.35 -28.36 -21.10
N LYS A 358 10.56 -29.66 -20.83
CA LYS A 358 11.60 -30.48 -21.50
C LYS A 358 11.37 -30.55 -23.01
N LEU A 359 10.12 -30.77 -23.43
CA LEU A 359 9.76 -30.85 -24.84
C LEU A 359 9.98 -29.50 -25.54
N ILE A 360 9.61 -28.39 -24.90
CA ILE A 360 9.88 -27.04 -25.41
C ILE A 360 11.38 -26.82 -25.58
N LEU A 361 12.20 -27.21 -24.59
CA LEU A 361 13.66 -27.10 -24.66
C LEU A 361 14.22 -27.91 -25.84
N PHE A 362 13.75 -29.15 -26.01
CA PHE A 362 14.18 -30.02 -27.10
C PHE A 362 13.84 -29.43 -28.48
N ILE A 363 12.60 -28.97 -28.66
CA ILE A 363 12.15 -28.33 -29.89
C ILE A 363 12.96 -27.05 -30.16
N GLY A 364 13.16 -26.21 -29.14
CA GLY A 364 13.94 -24.99 -29.24
C GLY A 364 15.40 -25.25 -29.64
N ASN A 365 16.05 -26.25 -29.04
CA ASN A 365 17.43 -26.62 -29.39
C ASN A 365 17.54 -27.20 -30.80
N THR A 366 16.53 -27.96 -31.24
CA THR A 366 16.48 -28.51 -32.60
C THR A 366 16.32 -27.38 -33.63
N LEU A 367 15.42 -26.42 -33.39
CA LEU A 367 15.22 -25.27 -34.28
C LEU A 367 16.43 -24.35 -34.34
N ASN A 368 17.15 -24.19 -33.23
CA ASN A 368 18.32 -23.31 -33.13
C ASN A 368 19.65 -24.02 -33.40
N GLN A 369 19.63 -25.26 -33.89
CA GLN A 369 20.84 -26.03 -34.17
C GLN A 369 21.76 -25.27 -35.14
N GLY A 370 23.06 -25.23 -34.82
CA GLY A 370 24.06 -24.50 -35.61
C GLY A 370 24.07 -22.98 -35.41
N THR A 371 23.22 -22.44 -34.52
CA THR A 371 23.24 -21.03 -34.14
C THR A 371 23.80 -20.83 -32.72
N ALA A 372 24.17 -19.60 -32.36
CA ALA A 372 24.57 -19.25 -31.00
C ALA A 372 23.45 -19.45 -29.94
N ARG A 373 22.21 -19.72 -30.36
CA ARG A 373 21.06 -19.98 -29.48
C ARG A 373 20.76 -21.47 -29.30
N GLY A 374 21.47 -22.36 -29.99
CA GLY A 374 21.31 -23.81 -29.87
C GLY A 374 22.01 -24.37 -28.62
N SER A 375 21.81 -25.66 -28.35
CA SER A 375 22.44 -26.40 -27.24
C SER A 375 22.23 -25.76 -25.86
N ALA A 376 21.10 -25.09 -25.66
CA ALA A 376 20.73 -24.49 -24.38
C ALA A 376 20.42 -25.58 -23.34
N ILE A 377 20.81 -25.34 -22.09
CA ILE A 377 20.48 -26.21 -20.94
C ILE A 377 19.09 -25.88 -20.38
N GLY A 378 18.62 -24.65 -20.59
CA GLY A 378 17.32 -24.15 -20.16
C GLY A 378 17.03 -22.81 -20.82
N PHE A 379 15.86 -22.24 -20.51
CA PHE A 379 15.42 -20.94 -21.04
C PHE A 379 14.72 -20.12 -19.96
N LYS A 380 14.72 -18.80 -20.12
CA LYS A 380 14.00 -17.88 -19.22
C LYS A 380 12.50 -18.03 -19.36
N LEU A 381 11.76 -17.80 -18.28
CA LEU A 381 10.32 -18.06 -18.21
C LEU A 381 9.51 -17.32 -19.28
N ASP A 382 9.83 -16.05 -19.53
CA ASP A 382 9.17 -15.22 -20.54
C ASP A 382 9.31 -15.76 -21.99
N SER A 383 10.26 -16.67 -22.23
CA SER A 383 10.43 -17.30 -23.54
C SER A 383 9.22 -18.17 -23.93
N LEU A 384 8.44 -18.64 -22.95
CA LEU A 384 7.20 -19.38 -23.17
C LEU A 384 6.19 -18.58 -23.99
N LEU A 385 6.14 -17.27 -23.80
CA LEU A 385 5.21 -16.39 -24.50
C LEU A 385 5.59 -16.21 -25.98
N LYS A 386 6.85 -16.49 -26.35
CA LYS A 386 7.35 -16.34 -27.73
C LYS A 386 7.05 -17.54 -28.62
N LEU A 387 6.49 -18.63 -28.06
CA LEU A 387 6.09 -19.80 -28.84
C LEU A 387 4.95 -19.49 -29.82
N THR A 388 4.22 -18.40 -29.62
CA THR A 388 3.21 -17.92 -30.57
C THR A 388 3.79 -17.10 -31.72
N ASP A 389 5.01 -16.57 -31.57
CA ASP A 389 5.63 -15.67 -32.56
C ASP A 389 6.31 -16.46 -33.67
N THR A 390 6.83 -17.64 -33.34
CA THR A 390 7.48 -18.52 -34.31
C THR A 390 6.43 -19.26 -35.13
N ARG A 391 6.42 -19.02 -36.45
CA ARG A 391 5.46 -19.64 -37.39
C ARG A 391 6.12 -20.71 -38.25
N ALA A 392 5.36 -21.74 -38.59
CA ALA A 392 5.72 -22.72 -39.60
C ALA A 392 5.82 -22.07 -40.99
N SER A 393 6.52 -22.71 -41.92
CA SER A 393 6.70 -22.23 -43.30
C SER A 393 5.40 -21.97 -44.05
N ASN A 394 4.32 -22.66 -43.68
CA ASN A 394 2.99 -22.47 -44.24
C ASN A 394 2.22 -21.27 -43.63
N SER A 395 2.81 -20.54 -42.69
CA SER A 395 2.27 -19.39 -41.94
C SER A 395 0.97 -19.64 -41.15
N LYS A 396 0.34 -20.81 -41.31
CA LYS A 396 -0.94 -21.19 -40.71
C LYS A 396 -0.83 -21.68 -39.27
N MET A 397 0.34 -22.16 -38.86
CA MET A 397 0.56 -22.79 -37.56
C MET A 397 1.73 -22.11 -36.83
N THR A 398 1.57 -21.88 -35.51
CA THR A 398 2.67 -21.39 -34.65
C THR A 398 3.38 -22.56 -33.96
N LEU A 399 4.53 -22.31 -33.33
CA LEU A 399 5.24 -23.33 -32.56
C LEU A 399 4.40 -23.85 -31.38
N MET A 400 3.58 -23.00 -30.76
CA MET A 400 2.62 -23.41 -29.73
C MET A 400 1.59 -24.42 -30.27
N HIS A 401 1.03 -24.19 -31.45
CA HIS A 401 0.11 -25.13 -32.09
C HIS A 401 0.81 -26.46 -32.41
N TYR A 402 2.04 -26.40 -32.91
CA TYR A 402 2.82 -27.60 -33.18
C TYR A 402 3.10 -28.41 -31.91
N LEU A 403 3.46 -27.74 -30.81
CA LEU A 403 3.64 -28.36 -29.50
C LEU A 403 2.36 -29.08 -29.06
N CYS A 404 1.20 -28.41 -29.07
CA CYS A 404 -0.07 -29.03 -28.70
C CYS A 404 -0.43 -30.22 -29.60
N LYS A 405 -0.15 -30.14 -30.91
CA LYS A 405 -0.37 -31.24 -31.85
C LYS A 405 0.53 -32.45 -31.54
N LEU A 406 1.80 -32.20 -31.23
CA LEU A 406 2.77 -33.23 -30.88
C LEU A 406 2.37 -33.94 -29.58
N LEU A 407 1.97 -33.18 -28.56
CA LEU A 407 1.44 -33.71 -27.30
C LEU A 407 0.16 -34.53 -27.52
N ALA A 408 -0.80 -34.04 -28.32
CA ALA A 408 -2.01 -34.80 -28.62
C ALA A 408 -1.74 -36.16 -29.29
N THR A 409 -0.63 -36.29 -30.02
CA THR A 409 -0.27 -37.53 -30.72
C THR A 409 0.49 -38.51 -29.81
N ASN A 410 1.40 -37.99 -28.98
CA ASN A 410 2.38 -38.82 -28.27
C ASN A 410 2.12 -38.92 -26.75
N SER A 411 1.45 -37.94 -26.15
CA SER A 411 1.28 -37.80 -24.69
C SER A 411 0.06 -36.93 -24.37
N ALA A 412 -1.13 -37.41 -24.72
CA ALA A 412 -2.38 -36.65 -24.61
C ALA A 412 -2.72 -36.25 -23.16
N GLU A 413 -2.27 -37.04 -22.19
CA GLU A 413 -2.39 -36.80 -20.75
C GLU A 413 -1.62 -35.57 -20.25
N LEU A 414 -0.78 -34.95 -21.08
CA LEU A 414 -0.09 -33.70 -20.75
C LEU A 414 -0.92 -32.47 -21.13
N LEU A 415 -1.93 -32.59 -22.00
CA LEU A 415 -2.70 -31.46 -22.51
C LEU A 415 -3.55 -30.76 -21.44
N ASP A 416 -3.93 -31.49 -20.39
CA ASP A 416 -4.76 -31.04 -19.29
C ASP A 416 -3.94 -30.60 -18.06
N PHE A 417 -2.61 -30.40 -18.19
CA PHE A 417 -1.75 -29.94 -17.08
C PHE A 417 -2.27 -28.67 -16.40
N HIS A 418 -2.96 -27.82 -17.17
CA HIS A 418 -3.56 -26.60 -16.65
C HIS A 418 -4.62 -26.84 -15.55
N LEU A 419 -5.19 -28.05 -15.47
CA LEU A 419 -6.16 -28.43 -14.44
C LEU A 419 -5.49 -28.60 -13.07
N GLU A 420 -4.17 -28.81 -13.03
CA GLU A 420 -3.39 -28.89 -11.79
C GLU A 420 -3.18 -27.51 -11.15
N PHE A 421 -3.44 -26.42 -11.88
CA PHE A 421 -3.16 -25.03 -11.46
C PHE A 421 -4.41 -24.28 -11.01
N VAL A 422 -5.10 -24.84 -10.02
CA VAL A 422 -6.38 -24.31 -9.50
C VAL A 422 -6.20 -22.94 -8.86
N SER A 423 -5.10 -22.73 -8.13
CA SER A 423 -4.86 -21.50 -7.37
C SER A 423 -4.12 -20.43 -8.17
N LEU A 424 -3.55 -20.79 -9.33
CA LEU A 424 -2.67 -19.90 -10.10
C LEU A 424 -3.35 -18.58 -10.48
N GLU A 425 -4.57 -18.62 -11.01
CA GLU A 425 -5.28 -17.40 -11.42
C GLU A 425 -5.61 -16.48 -10.23
N ALA A 426 -6.04 -17.05 -9.11
CA ALA A 426 -6.30 -16.28 -7.90
C ALA A 426 -5.00 -15.68 -7.34
N ALA A 427 -3.90 -16.44 -7.36
CA ALA A 427 -2.59 -15.98 -6.89
C ALA A 427 -2.06 -14.78 -7.69
N THR A 428 -2.32 -14.69 -9.00
CA THR A 428 -1.91 -13.52 -9.81
C THR A 428 -2.55 -12.19 -9.38
N LYS A 429 -3.64 -12.25 -8.60
CA LYS A 429 -4.36 -11.06 -8.11
C LYS A 429 -3.85 -10.60 -6.74
N ILE A 430 -3.02 -11.39 -6.09
CA ILE A 430 -2.49 -11.11 -4.75
C ILE A 430 -1.12 -10.44 -4.88
N GLN A 431 -0.94 -9.32 -4.19
CA GLN A 431 0.34 -8.61 -4.14
C GLN A 431 1.05 -8.91 -2.82
N LEU A 432 2.30 -9.40 -2.87
CA LEU A 432 3.09 -9.70 -1.68
C LEU A 432 3.33 -8.46 -0.80
N LYS A 433 3.36 -7.27 -1.42
CA LYS A 433 3.44 -6.00 -0.70
C LYS A 433 2.19 -5.71 0.14
N SER A 434 0.99 -5.95 -0.41
CA SER A 434 -0.27 -5.83 0.34
C SER A 434 -0.27 -6.77 1.54
N LEU A 435 0.18 -8.01 1.34
CA LEU A 435 0.28 -8.98 2.43
C LEU A 435 1.25 -8.54 3.53
N ALA A 436 2.35 -7.89 3.16
CA ALA A 436 3.29 -7.32 4.13
C ALA A 436 2.65 -6.18 4.94
N GLU A 437 1.90 -5.29 4.28
CA GLU A 437 1.19 -4.18 4.93
C GLU A 437 0.09 -4.69 5.88
N GLU A 438 -0.69 -5.69 5.45
CA GLU A 438 -1.71 -6.37 6.27
C GLU A 438 -1.09 -7.06 7.50
N MET A 439 0.01 -7.80 7.31
CA MET A 439 0.75 -8.43 8.43
C MET A 439 1.20 -7.40 9.47
N GLN A 440 1.73 -6.26 9.01
CA GLN A 440 2.15 -5.17 9.89
C GLN A 440 0.97 -4.51 10.59
N ALA A 441 -0.17 -4.34 9.92
CA ALA A 441 -1.37 -3.80 10.52
C ALA A 441 -1.89 -4.71 11.65
N ILE A 442 -1.89 -6.03 11.44
CA ILE A 442 -2.29 -7.03 12.44
C ILE A 442 -1.36 -6.97 13.67
N ILE A 443 -0.04 -6.99 13.46
CA ILE A 443 0.95 -6.93 14.55
C ILE A 443 0.79 -5.63 15.36
N LYS A 444 0.72 -4.48 14.67
CA LYS A 444 0.57 -3.17 15.33
C LYS A 444 -0.78 -3.04 16.03
N GLY A 445 -1.84 -3.62 15.48
CA GLY A 445 -3.15 -3.67 16.10
C GLY A 445 -3.09 -4.41 17.44
N LEU A 446 -2.53 -5.62 17.46
CA LEU A 446 -2.34 -6.40 18.68
C LEU A 446 -1.43 -5.69 19.70
N GLU A 447 -0.39 -5.00 19.25
CA GLU A 447 0.47 -4.20 20.13
C GLU A 447 -0.32 -3.08 20.83
N LYS A 448 -1.16 -2.35 20.11
CA LYS A 448 -2.03 -1.31 20.69
C LYS A 448 -3.02 -1.87 21.70
N VAL A 449 -3.58 -3.06 21.44
CA VAL A 449 -4.47 -3.77 22.37
C VAL A 449 -3.74 -4.09 23.68
N LYS A 450 -2.50 -4.59 23.61
CA LYS A 450 -1.66 -4.85 24.80
C LYS A 450 -1.29 -3.58 25.56
N GLN A 451 -0.99 -2.50 24.84
CA GLN A 451 -0.69 -1.20 25.44
C GLN A 451 -1.90 -0.67 26.22
N GLU A 452 -3.12 -0.76 25.65
CA GLU A 452 -4.33 -0.31 26.36
C GLU A 452 -4.66 -1.21 27.55
N LEU A 453 -4.42 -2.52 27.48
CA LEU A 453 -4.57 -3.40 28.64
C LEU A 453 -3.70 -2.93 29.81
N THR A 454 -2.43 -2.60 29.53
CA THR A 454 -1.46 -2.10 30.51
C THR A 454 -1.90 -0.73 31.05
N ALA A 455 -2.31 0.18 30.17
CA ALA A 455 -2.77 1.51 30.57
C ALA A 455 -4.04 1.46 31.45
N SER A 456 -4.90 0.46 31.23
CA SER A 456 -6.15 0.26 31.97
C SER A 456 -5.96 -0.24 33.40
N GLU A 457 -4.74 -0.61 33.82
CA GLU A 457 -4.49 -1.11 35.17
C GLU A 457 -4.85 -0.11 36.27
N ASN A 458 -4.69 1.17 35.98
CA ASN A 458 -4.90 2.28 36.92
C ASN A 458 -6.29 2.92 36.83
N ASP A 459 -7.20 2.36 36.02
CA ASP A 459 -8.52 2.96 35.79
C ASP A 459 -9.54 2.67 36.90
N GLY A 460 -9.21 1.81 37.86
CA GLY A 460 -10.12 1.38 38.90
C GLY A 460 -11.23 0.43 38.40
N PRO A 461 -12.35 0.32 39.14
CA PRO A 461 -13.41 -0.67 38.87
C PRO A 461 -14.10 -0.51 37.52
N VAL A 462 -14.16 0.71 36.97
CA VAL A 462 -14.85 1.00 35.71
C VAL A 462 -14.30 0.19 34.52
N SER A 463 -13.04 -0.25 34.59
CA SER A 463 -12.38 -1.03 33.53
C SER A 463 -12.08 -2.47 33.93
N GLU A 464 -12.65 -2.97 35.03
CA GLU A 464 -12.38 -4.33 35.51
C GLU A 464 -12.85 -5.38 34.51
N VAL A 465 -14.11 -5.30 34.06
CA VAL A 465 -14.68 -6.19 33.04
C VAL A 465 -13.88 -6.08 31.74
N PHE A 466 -13.61 -4.85 31.29
CA PHE A 466 -12.82 -4.60 30.09
C PHE A 466 -11.47 -5.30 30.12
N ARG A 467 -10.70 -5.14 31.22
CA ARG A 467 -9.39 -5.78 31.36
C ARG A 467 -9.47 -7.30 31.35
N LYS A 468 -10.48 -7.88 32.00
CA LYS A 468 -10.67 -9.33 32.04
C LYS A 468 -10.93 -9.87 30.62
N THR A 469 -11.93 -9.33 29.93
CA THR A 469 -12.28 -9.75 28.56
C THR A 469 -11.13 -9.50 27.58
N LEU A 470 -10.42 -8.37 27.74
CA LEU A 470 -9.28 -8.03 26.89
C LEU A 470 -8.09 -9.00 27.07
N LYS A 471 -7.82 -9.46 28.30
CA LYS A 471 -6.79 -10.47 28.57
C LYS A 471 -7.09 -11.79 27.88
N GLU A 472 -8.34 -12.26 27.96
CA GLU A 472 -8.78 -13.48 27.30
C GLU A 472 -8.63 -13.37 25.78
N PHE A 473 -9.05 -12.23 25.20
CA PHE A 473 -8.85 -11.95 23.78
C PHE A 473 -7.37 -11.93 23.38
N ILE A 474 -6.50 -11.25 24.15
CA ILE A 474 -5.06 -11.16 23.84
C ILE A 474 -4.43 -12.55 23.79
N SER A 475 -4.75 -13.44 24.73
CA SER A 475 -4.19 -14.80 24.75
C SER A 475 -4.52 -15.58 23.46
N VAL A 476 -5.74 -15.46 22.96
CA VAL A 476 -6.16 -16.09 21.70
C VAL A 476 -5.49 -15.39 20.51
N ALA A 477 -5.53 -14.06 20.48
CA ALA A 477 -4.99 -13.26 19.40
C ALA A 477 -3.47 -13.44 19.22
N GLU A 478 -2.71 -13.55 20.30
CA GLU A 478 -1.27 -13.85 20.25
C GLU A 478 -0.98 -15.19 19.58
N THR A 479 -1.78 -16.21 19.91
CA THR A 479 -1.64 -17.56 19.33
C THR A 479 -1.93 -17.53 17.83
N GLU A 480 -3.01 -16.87 17.43
CA GLU A 480 -3.39 -16.69 16.02
C GLU A 480 -2.37 -15.87 15.24
N VAL A 481 -1.87 -14.77 15.82
CA VAL A 481 -0.84 -13.92 15.20
C VAL A 481 0.48 -14.69 15.06
N ALA A 482 0.90 -15.47 16.06
CA ALA A 482 2.10 -16.30 15.96
C ALA A 482 1.96 -17.34 14.84
N SER A 483 0.81 -18.00 14.76
CA SER A 483 0.50 -18.98 13.71
C SER A 483 0.57 -18.36 12.32
N VAL A 484 -0.09 -17.20 12.11
CA VAL A 484 -0.10 -16.55 10.78
C VAL A 484 1.24 -15.91 10.43
N THR A 485 2.03 -15.46 11.41
CA THR A 485 3.41 -14.98 11.20
C THR A 485 4.29 -16.09 10.62
N ASN A 486 4.17 -17.31 11.17
CA ASN A 486 4.90 -18.47 10.68
C ASN A 486 4.47 -18.82 9.26
N LEU A 487 3.16 -18.84 8.99
CA LEU A 487 2.64 -19.08 7.64
C LEU A 487 3.14 -18.03 6.65
N TYR A 488 3.04 -16.73 6.98
CA TYR A 488 3.55 -15.63 6.16
C TYR A 488 5.02 -15.82 5.78
N SER A 489 5.86 -16.21 6.75
CA SER A 489 7.29 -16.44 6.53
C SER A 489 7.57 -17.65 5.63
N VAL A 490 6.77 -18.71 5.74
CA VAL A 490 6.86 -19.88 4.84
C VAL A 490 6.42 -19.50 3.43
N VAL A 491 5.32 -18.78 3.29
CA VAL A 491 4.77 -18.36 2.00
C VAL A 491 5.73 -17.43 1.26
N GLY A 492 6.34 -16.46 1.95
CA GLY A 492 7.37 -15.60 1.34
C GLY A 492 8.55 -16.40 0.78
N ARG A 493 9.07 -17.37 1.56
CA ARG A 493 10.14 -18.27 1.08
C ARG A 493 9.71 -19.13 -0.10
N ASN A 494 8.49 -19.63 -0.11
CA ASN A 494 7.96 -20.44 -1.21
C ASN A 494 7.78 -19.62 -2.49
N ALA A 495 7.36 -18.36 -2.37
CA ALA A 495 7.25 -17.42 -3.47
C ALA A 495 8.63 -17.14 -4.10
N ASP A 496 9.65 -16.82 -3.28
CA ASP A 496 11.02 -16.64 -3.76
C ASP A 496 11.58 -17.92 -4.39
N ALA A 497 11.33 -19.06 -3.73
CA ALA A 497 11.78 -20.36 -4.23
C ALA A 497 11.13 -20.72 -5.58
N LEU A 498 9.91 -20.23 -5.87
CA LEU A 498 9.25 -20.43 -7.16
C LEU A 498 9.96 -19.65 -8.27
N ALA A 499 10.34 -18.40 -8.04
CA ALA A 499 11.14 -17.63 -9.01
C ALA A 499 12.49 -18.31 -9.27
N LEU A 500 13.19 -18.72 -8.21
CA LEU A 500 14.45 -19.45 -8.31
C LEU A 500 14.30 -20.78 -9.04
N TYR A 501 13.17 -21.47 -8.87
CA TYR A 501 12.89 -22.74 -9.54
C TYR A 501 12.84 -22.61 -11.08
N PHE A 502 12.43 -21.45 -11.60
CA PHE A 502 12.49 -21.13 -13.04
C PHE A 502 13.80 -20.46 -13.47
N GLY A 503 14.78 -20.34 -12.57
CA GLY A 503 16.05 -19.66 -12.84
C GLY A 503 15.94 -18.13 -12.91
N GLU A 504 14.86 -17.56 -12.36
CA GLU A 504 14.66 -16.12 -12.27
C GLU A 504 15.16 -15.59 -10.91
N ASP A 505 15.54 -14.32 -10.88
CA ASP A 505 15.93 -13.61 -9.67
C ASP A 505 14.68 -13.01 -8.99
N PRO A 506 14.31 -13.41 -7.75
CA PRO A 506 13.12 -12.89 -7.06
C PRO A 506 13.11 -11.36 -6.93
N ALA A 507 14.29 -10.71 -6.88
CA ALA A 507 14.38 -9.26 -6.79
C ALA A 507 14.03 -8.55 -8.12
N ARG A 508 14.13 -9.26 -9.25
CA ARG A 508 13.91 -8.71 -10.59
C ARG A 508 12.65 -9.24 -11.26
N CYS A 509 12.25 -10.45 -10.90
CA CYS A 509 11.07 -11.16 -11.39
C CYS A 509 10.30 -11.66 -10.15
N PRO A 510 9.48 -10.78 -9.55
CA PRO A 510 8.76 -11.12 -8.33
C PRO A 510 7.68 -12.17 -8.63
N PHE A 511 7.15 -12.77 -7.56
CA PHE A 511 6.15 -13.83 -7.61
C PHE A 511 4.96 -13.51 -8.54
N GLU A 512 4.47 -12.28 -8.51
CA GLU A 512 3.35 -11.83 -9.32
C GLU A 512 3.68 -11.88 -10.82
N GLN A 513 4.91 -11.54 -11.20
CA GLN A 513 5.37 -11.63 -12.57
C GLN A 513 5.52 -13.09 -13.01
N VAL A 514 6.11 -13.93 -12.17
CA VAL A 514 6.27 -15.37 -12.45
C VAL A 514 4.89 -16.04 -12.68
N THR A 515 3.96 -15.82 -11.75
CA THR A 515 2.61 -16.40 -11.85
C THR A 515 1.80 -15.82 -13.01
N ALA A 516 1.94 -14.52 -13.32
CA ALA A 516 1.31 -13.90 -14.48
C ALA A 516 1.84 -14.47 -15.81
N THR A 517 3.17 -14.64 -15.95
CA THR A 517 3.76 -15.25 -17.15
C THR A 517 3.30 -16.69 -17.31
N LEU A 518 3.25 -17.48 -16.24
CA LEU A 518 2.72 -18.85 -16.27
C LEU A 518 1.24 -18.90 -16.67
N LEU A 519 0.41 -18.04 -16.08
CA LEU A 519 -1.02 -17.98 -16.41
C LEU A 519 -1.24 -17.60 -17.87
N ASN A 520 -0.46 -16.66 -18.40
CA ASN A 520 -0.51 -16.28 -19.80
C ASN A 520 -0.07 -17.44 -20.70
N PHE A 521 0.99 -18.15 -20.36
CA PHE A 521 1.40 -19.36 -21.07
C PHE A 521 0.28 -20.40 -21.11
N VAL A 522 -0.34 -20.69 -19.96
CA VAL A 522 -1.48 -21.62 -19.86
C VAL A 522 -2.62 -21.21 -20.78
N ARG A 523 -3.00 -19.92 -20.77
CA ARG A 523 -4.07 -19.39 -21.64
C ARG A 523 -3.72 -19.53 -23.12
N LEU A 524 -2.49 -19.21 -23.52
CA LEU A 524 -2.02 -19.34 -24.90
C LEU A 524 -1.99 -20.82 -25.34
N PHE A 525 -1.50 -21.71 -24.48
CA PHE A 525 -1.47 -23.15 -24.73
C PHE A 525 -2.88 -23.71 -24.96
N ARG A 526 -3.81 -23.40 -24.03
CA ARG A 526 -5.22 -23.82 -24.14
C ARG A 526 -5.86 -23.35 -25.43
N LYS A 527 -5.69 -22.06 -25.75
CA LYS A 527 -6.21 -21.50 -26.99
C LYS A 527 -5.67 -22.22 -28.22
N ALA A 528 -4.35 -22.45 -28.30
CA ALA A 528 -3.74 -23.17 -29.42
C ALA A 528 -4.22 -24.63 -29.52
N HIS A 529 -4.43 -25.30 -28.39
CA HIS A 529 -4.98 -26.65 -28.37
C HIS A 529 -6.44 -26.68 -28.87
N GLU A 530 -7.29 -25.77 -28.41
CA GLU A 530 -8.67 -25.64 -28.86
C GLU A 530 -8.75 -25.31 -30.37
N GLU A 531 -7.88 -24.44 -30.86
CA GLU A 531 -7.76 -24.10 -32.30
C GLU A 531 -7.34 -25.32 -33.13
N ASN A 532 -6.39 -26.13 -32.66
CA ASN A 532 -6.01 -27.39 -33.30
C ASN A 532 -7.17 -28.38 -33.38
N CYS A 533 -7.91 -28.58 -32.28
CA CYS A 533 -9.07 -29.49 -32.26
C CYS A 533 -10.13 -29.06 -33.28
N LYS A 534 -10.45 -27.76 -33.34
CA LYS A 534 -11.38 -27.20 -34.34
C LYS A 534 -10.89 -27.41 -35.77
N GLN A 535 -9.59 -27.25 -36.01
CA GLN A 535 -9.00 -27.47 -37.33
C GLN A 535 -9.13 -28.93 -37.78
N VAL A 536 -8.84 -29.88 -36.88
CA VAL A 536 -9.00 -31.32 -37.14
C VAL A 536 -10.46 -31.68 -37.43
N GLU A 537 -11.40 -31.13 -36.66
CA GLU A 537 -12.84 -31.32 -36.92
C GLU A 537 -13.28 -30.77 -38.28
N LEU A 538 -12.76 -29.60 -38.68
CA LEU A 538 -13.08 -28.97 -39.95
C LEU A 538 -12.51 -29.76 -41.14
N GLU A 539 -11.28 -30.27 -41.00
CA GLU A 539 -10.66 -31.15 -42.00
C GLU A 539 -11.41 -32.47 -42.15
N LYS A 540 -11.84 -33.09 -41.03
CA LYS A 540 -12.68 -34.29 -41.05
C LYS A 540 -14.01 -34.02 -41.75
N LYS A 541 -14.71 -32.94 -41.41
CA LYS A 541 -15.97 -32.55 -42.07
C LYS A 541 -15.79 -32.30 -43.57
N LYS A 542 -14.66 -31.73 -43.98
CA LYS A 542 -14.36 -31.51 -45.40
C LYS A 542 -14.10 -32.83 -46.12
N ALA A 543 -13.31 -33.73 -45.53
CA ALA A 543 -13.03 -35.06 -46.07
C ALA A 543 -14.31 -35.91 -46.20
N ASP A 544 -15.19 -35.86 -45.19
CA ASP A 544 -16.47 -36.58 -45.22
C ASP A 544 -17.38 -36.08 -46.36
N LYS A 545 -17.46 -34.75 -46.56
CA LYS A 545 -18.22 -34.14 -47.67
C LYS A 545 -17.63 -34.50 -49.04
N GLU A 546 -16.30 -34.51 -49.16
CA GLU A 546 -15.63 -34.89 -50.40
C GLU A 546 -15.87 -36.37 -50.74
N ALA A 547 -15.77 -37.25 -49.73
CA ALA A 547 -16.10 -38.66 -49.87
C ALA A 547 -17.58 -38.90 -50.24
N GLU A 548 -18.51 -38.12 -49.69
CA GLU A 548 -19.93 -38.18 -50.05
C GLU A 548 -20.17 -37.72 -51.50
N MET A 549 -19.54 -36.62 -51.90
CA MET A 549 -19.62 -36.13 -53.29
C MET A 549 -19.05 -37.13 -54.29
N ASP A 550 -17.94 -37.79 -53.97
CA ASP A 550 -17.33 -38.78 -54.87
C ASP A 550 -18.13 -40.09 -54.93
N LYS A 551 -18.73 -40.52 -53.81
CA LYS A 551 -19.73 -41.61 -53.82
C LYS A 551 -20.94 -41.25 -54.69
N ALA A 552 -21.46 -40.02 -54.59
CA ALA A 552 -22.58 -39.56 -55.40
C ALA A 552 -22.24 -39.49 -56.90
N LYS A 553 -21.02 -39.09 -57.26
CA LYS A 553 -20.54 -39.13 -58.66
C LYS A 553 -20.41 -40.56 -59.19
N GLY A 554 -19.86 -41.49 -58.40
CA GLY A 554 -19.72 -42.90 -58.78
C GLY A 554 -21.06 -43.61 -59.01
N ILE A 555 -22.06 -43.32 -58.16
CA ILE A 555 -23.43 -43.85 -58.34
C ILE A 555 -24.06 -43.31 -59.63
N ASN A 556 -23.88 -42.03 -59.95
CA ASN A 556 -24.40 -41.43 -61.18
C ASN A 556 -23.74 -41.98 -62.46
N LEU A 557 -22.44 -42.27 -62.43
CA LEU A 557 -21.71 -42.91 -63.54
C LEU A 557 -22.18 -44.35 -63.79
N THR A 558 -22.38 -45.13 -62.73
CA THR A 558 -22.88 -46.51 -62.80
C THR A 558 -24.30 -46.56 -63.36
N ARG A 559 -25.15 -45.61 -62.98
CA ARG A 559 -26.54 -45.48 -63.49
C ARG A 559 -26.62 -45.06 -64.96
N ARG A 560 -25.59 -44.36 -65.45
CA ARG A 560 -25.47 -43.91 -66.85
C ARG A 560 -24.89 -44.99 -67.77
N ALA A 561 -24.11 -45.93 -67.24
CA ALA A 561 -23.59 -47.08 -67.98
C ALA A 561 -24.60 -48.26 -68.04
N ALA A 562 -25.62 -48.25 -67.17
CA ALA A 562 -26.70 -49.25 -67.14
C ALA A 562 -27.95 -48.82 -67.95
N ARG A 563 -27.90 -47.69 -68.63
CA ARG A 563 -28.86 -47.24 -69.66
C ARG A 563 -28.15 -47.23 -71.00
#